data_AF-T1I6N3-F1
#
_entry.id   AF-T1I6N3-F1
#
_cell.length_a   1.000
_cell.length_b   1.000
_cell.length_c   1.000
_cell.angle_alpha   90.00
_cell.angle_beta   90.00
_cell.angle_gamma   90.00
#
_symmetry.space_group_name_H-M   'P 1'
#
loop_
_entity.id
_entity.type
_entity.pdbx_description
1 polymer ?
#
loop_
_entity_poly.entity_id
_entity_poly.type
_entity_poly.pdbx_seq_one_letter_code
_entity_poly.pdbx_strand_id
1 'polypeptide(L)'
;RYILATQDRDLQKIARRIPGTPLLYIHNRAPTLEQPSFKTSFIAQKKLRNSYCLSKSEKKTLKEYKTAVLGPEQPRRPRKKKKNGGPNPLSCKKKKKQATNQEISRKK
;
A
#
# COMPACT_ATOMS: atom_id res chain seq x y z
N ARG A 1 -7.03 -22.86 21.05
CA ARG A 1 -7.28 -22.56 19.61
C ARG A 1 -6.31 -23.40 18.81
N TYR A 2 -6.77 -24.11 17.78
CA TYR A 2 -5.98 -25.12 17.08
C TYR A 2 -5.44 -24.60 15.74
N ILE A 3 -4.31 -25.16 15.29
CA ILE A 3 -3.77 -25.01 13.95
C ILE A 3 -4.07 -26.31 13.20
N LEU A 4 -4.63 -26.19 12.00
CA LEU A 4 -4.93 -27.37 11.19
C LEU A 4 -3.70 -27.73 10.36
N ALA A 5 -3.07 -28.87 10.66
CA ALA A 5 -1.93 -29.38 9.90
C ALA A 5 -2.37 -30.51 8.95
N THR A 6 -2.45 -30.25 7.63
CA THR A 6 -2.93 -31.26 6.67
C THR A 6 -2.33 -31.09 5.27
N GLN A 7 -2.06 -32.23 4.60
CA GLN A 7 -1.64 -32.28 3.20
C GLN A 7 -2.80 -32.44 2.21
N ASP A 8 -4.00 -32.78 2.70
CA ASP A 8 -5.18 -32.98 1.87
C ASP A 8 -5.68 -31.64 1.29
N ARG A 9 -5.79 -31.58 -0.04
CA ARG A 9 -6.22 -30.38 -0.76
C ARG A 9 -7.68 -30.05 -0.56
N ASP A 10 -8.56 -31.03 -0.37
CA ASP A 10 -9.99 -30.77 -0.22
C ASP A 10 -10.31 -30.27 1.18
N LEU A 11 -9.69 -30.87 2.20
CA LEU A 11 -9.75 -30.36 3.57
C LEU A 11 -9.17 -28.94 3.67
N GLN A 12 -8.07 -28.64 2.96
CA GLN A 12 -7.51 -27.29 2.88
C GLN A 12 -8.51 -26.27 2.30
N LYS A 13 -9.23 -26.63 1.22
CA LYS A 13 -10.24 -25.75 0.62
C LYS A 13 -11.36 -25.44 1.61
N ILE A 14 -11.81 -26.43 2.37
CA ILE A 14 -12.85 -26.25 3.39
C ILE A 14 -12.33 -25.34 4.52
N ALA A 15 -11.13 -25.61 5.04
CA ALA A 15 -10.53 -24.85 6.12
C ALA A 15 -10.30 -23.37 5.77
N ARG A 16 -9.92 -23.05 4.53
CA ARG A 16 -9.79 -21.66 4.04
C ARG A 16 -11.10 -20.87 4.06
N ARG A 17 -12.24 -21.54 3.90
CA ARG A 17 -13.57 -20.90 3.92
C ARG A 17 -13.96 -20.46 5.32
N ILE A 18 -13.46 -21.14 6.35
CA ILE A 18 -13.70 -20.87 7.75
C ILE A 18 -12.74 -19.75 8.21
N PRO A 19 -13.24 -18.65 8.79
CA PRO A 19 -12.38 -17.57 9.24
C PRO A 19 -11.63 -17.93 10.53
N GLY A 20 -10.34 -17.63 10.56
CA GLY A 20 -9.50 -17.75 11.73
C GLY A 20 -8.95 -19.15 12.00
N THR A 21 -8.98 -20.04 11.01
CA THR A 21 -8.31 -21.35 11.01
C THR A 21 -6.94 -21.22 10.33
N PRO A 22 -5.82 -21.20 11.08
CA PRO A 22 -4.48 -21.23 10.49
C PRO A 22 -4.22 -22.62 9.92
N LEU A 23 -3.58 -22.68 8.76
CA LEU A 23 -3.30 -23.92 8.05
C LEU A 23 -1.80 -24.15 7.93
N LEU A 24 -1.34 -25.32 8.34
CA LEU A 24 0.04 -25.77 8.23
C LEU A 24 0.10 -26.97 7.27
N TYR A 25 1.03 -26.96 6.33
CA TYR A 25 1.22 -28.07 5.40
C TYR A 25 2.69 -28.17 5.02
N ILE A 26 3.14 -29.31 4.50
CA ILE A 26 4.54 -29.47 4.09
C ILE A 26 4.63 -29.16 2.61
N HIS A 27 5.43 -28.15 2.27
CA HIS A 27 5.80 -27.84 0.90
C HIS A 27 7.25 -28.28 0.68
N ASN A 28 7.46 -29.20 -0.28
CA ASN A 28 8.74 -29.88 -0.49
C ASN A 28 9.22 -30.58 0.80
N ARG A 29 10.20 -30.00 1.49
CA ARG A 29 10.77 -30.53 2.75
C ARG A 29 10.62 -29.57 3.93
N ALA A 30 9.79 -28.54 3.80
CA ALA A 30 9.63 -27.51 4.82
C ALA A 30 8.16 -27.40 5.30
N PRO A 31 7.92 -27.36 6.62
CA PRO A 31 6.60 -26.99 7.15
C PRO A 31 6.31 -25.53 6.80
N THR A 32 5.22 -25.30 6.09
CA THR A 32 4.79 -24.00 5.59
C THR A 32 3.49 -23.62 6.27
N LEU A 33 3.51 -22.50 7.01
CA LEU A 33 2.30 -21.90 7.55
C LEU A 33 1.65 -21.02 6.46
N GLU A 34 0.41 -21.33 6.13
CA GLU A 34 -0.34 -20.59 5.12
C GLU A 34 -0.65 -19.17 5.62
N GLN A 35 -0.61 -18.21 4.68
CA GLN A 35 -1.07 -16.85 4.96
C GLN A 35 -2.56 -16.84 5.32
N PRO A 36 -3.00 -15.92 6.21
CA PRO A 36 -4.40 -15.86 6.61
C PRO A 36 -5.30 -15.58 5.41
N SER A 37 -6.42 -16.31 5.34
CA SER A 37 -7.40 -16.13 4.26
C SER A 37 -7.97 -14.71 4.25
N PHE A 38 -8.43 -14.24 3.07
CA PHE A 38 -9.03 -12.92 2.91
C PHE A 38 -10.14 -12.64 3.93
N LYS A 39 -11.02 -13.63 4.18
CA LYS A 39 -12.09 -13.52 5.19
C LYS A 39 -11.52 -13.27 6.59
N THR A 40 -10.48 -14.01 6.96
CA THR A 40 -9.82 -13.86 8.27
C THR A 40 -9.19 -12.48 8.40
N SER A 41 -8.42 -12.05 7.39
CA SER A 41 -7.79 -10.73 7.36
C SER A 41 -8.82 -9.61 7.42
N PHE A 42 -9.90 -9.71 6.65
CA PHE A 42 -11.00 -8.73 6.66
C PHE A 42 -11.66 -8.61 8.03
N ILE A 43 -11.98 -9.73 8.68
CA ILE A 43 -12.59 -9.72 10.02
C ILE A 43 -11.61 -9.15 11.05
N ALA A 44 -10.33 -9.53 10.98
CA ALA A 44 -9.31 -8.99 11.87
C ALA A 44 -9.16 -7.47 11.70
N GLN A 45 -9.10 -6.98 10.46
CA GLN A 45 -9.05 -5.55 10.16
C GLN A 45 -10.32 -4.82 10.62
N LYS A 46 -11.51 -5.41 10.42
CA LYS A 46 -12.77 -4.84 10.89
C LYS A 46 -12.79 -4.71 12.42
N LYS A 47 -12.34 -5.76 13.14
CA LYS A 47 -12.22 -5.73 14.60
C LYS A 47 -11.23 -4.65 15.03
N LEU A 48 -10.04 -4.62 14.44
CA LEU A 48 -9.01 -3.62 14.71
C LEU A 48 -9.54 -2.20 14.50
N ARG A 49 -10.22 -1.96 13.37
CA ARG A 49 -10.81 -0.66 13.06
C ARG A 49 -11.87 -0.26 14.09
N ASN A 50 -12.69 -1.20 14.55
CA ASN A 50 -13.69 -0.90 15.58
C ASN A 50 -13.06 -0.61 16.95
N SER A 51 -11.91 -1.21 17.26
CA SER A 51 -11.21 -1.01 18.54
C SER A 51 -10.39 0.28 18.58
N TYR A 52 -9.71 0.62 17.49
CA TYR A 52 -8.70 1.70 17.48
C TYR A 52 -9.13 2.95 16.70
N CYS A 53 -10.10 2.85 15.79
CA CYS A 53 -10.52 4.00 15.01
C CYS A 53 -11.71 4.71 15.66
N LEU A 54 -11.69 6.05 15.58
CA LEU A 54 -12.82 6.89 15.97
C LEU A 54 -14.12 6.45 15.28
N SER A 55 -15.18 6.37 16.07
CA SER A 55 -16.55 6.23 15.63
C SER A 55 -16.94 7.36 14.67
N LYS A 56 -17.99 7.14 13.89
CA LYS A 56 -18.52 8.15 12.96
C LYS A 56 -18.92 9.44 13.70
N SER A 57 -19.51 9.31 14.89
CA SER A 57 -19.90 10.43 15.74
C SER A 57 -18.67 11.20 16.22
N GLU A 58 -17.70 10.51 16.81
CA GLU A 58 -16.45 11.11 17.31
C GLU A 58 -15.68 11.84 16.20
N LYS A 59 -15.64 11.28 14.98
CA LYS A 59 -15.05 11.95 13.82
C LYS A 59 -15.78 13.24 13.44
N LYS A 60 -17.11 13.25 13.52
CA LYS A 60 -17.92 14.44 13.22
C LYS A 60 -17.65 15.53 14.25
N THR A 61 -17.71 15.16 15.53
CA THR A 61 -17.43 16.04 16.66
C THR A 61 -16.01 16.61 16.59
N LEU A 62 -15.00 15.77 16.32
CA LEU A 62 -13.62 16.24 16.16
C LEU A 62 -13.48 17.23 14.99
N LYS A 63 -14.21 17.01 13.88
CA LYS A 63 -14.21 17.92 12.73
C LYS A 63 -14.83 19.26 13.10
N GLU A 64 -15.95 19.26 13.81
CA GLU A 64 -16.64 20.47 14.30
C GLU A 64 -15.74 21.28 15.25
N TYR A 65 -15.11 20.62 16.23
CA TYR A 65 -14.14 21.27 17.12
C TYR A 65 -12.93 21.84 16.38
N LYS A 66 -12.37 21.09 15.41
CA LYS A 66 -11.25 21.57 14.59
C LYS A 66 -11.64 22.83 13.82
N THR A 67 -12.84 22.88 13.24
CA THR A 67 -13.32 24.08 12.54
C THR A 67 -13.65 25.25 13.46
N ALA A 68 -14.13 24.98 14.68
CA ALA A 68 -14.42 26.03 15.66
C ALA A 68 -13.13 26.70 16.18
N VAL A 69 -12.07 25.93 16.40
CA VAL A 69 -10.81 26.43 16.97
C VAL A 69 -9.87 27.00 15.90
N LEU A 70 -9.71 26.32 14.76
CA LEU A 70 -8.77 26.73 13.70
C LEU A 70 -9.43 27.48 12.53
N GLY A 71 -10.75 27.62 12.53
CA GLY A 71 -11.50 28.15 11.39
C GLY A 71 -11.64 27.16 10.23
N PRO A 72 -12.32 27.56 9.14
CA PRO A 72 -12.48 26.71 7.95
C PRO A 72 -11.13 26.42 7.29
N GLU A 73 -10.93 25.16 6.86
CA GLU A 73 -9.68 24.72 6.25
C GLU A 73 -9.47 25.45 4.91
N GLN A 74 -8.47 26.34 4.86
CA GLN A 74 -8.15 27.07 3.63
C GLN A 74 -7.62 26.09 2.57
N PRO A 75 -8.01 26.25 1.28
CA PRO A 75 -7.50 25.41 0.22
C PRO A 75 -5.97 25.56 0.16
N ARG A 76 -5.26 24.45 0.35
CA ARG A 76 -3.80 24.40 0.26
C ARG A 76 -3.41 24.81 -1.17
N ARG A 77 -2.91 26.03 -1.33
CA ARG A 77 -2.41 26.50 -2.62
C ARG A 77 -1.19 25.65 -3.01
N PRO A 78 -1.12 25.14 -4.25
CA PRO A 78 0.05 24.39 -4.70
C PRO A 78 1.28 25.30 -4.58
N ARG A 79 2.28 24.86 -3.81
CA ARG A 79 3.55 25.59 -3.69
C ARG A 79 4.20 25.64 -5.07
N LYS A 80 4.53 26.85 -5.55
CA LYS A 80 5.31 27.02 -6.78
C LYS A 80 6.60 26.21 -6.65
N LYS A 81 6.80 25.24 -7.56
CA LYS A 81 8.07 24.50 -7.64
C LYS A 81 9.18 25.51 -7.90
N LYS A 82 10.26 25.47 -7.10
CA LYS A 82 11.47 26.26 -7.40
C LYS A 82 11.96 25.83 -8.78
N LYS A 83 12.12 26.81 -9.68
CA LYS A 83 12.74 26.54 -10.99
C LYS A 83 14.19 26.15 -10.73
N ASN A 84 14.65 25.07 -11.37
CA ASN A 84 16.07 24.72 -11.36
C ASN A 84 16.82 25.92 -11.94
N GLY A 85 17.78 26.47 -11.18
CA GLY A 85 18.64 27.55 -11.67
C GLY A 85 19.29 27.11 -12.99
N GLY A 86 19.40 28.04 -13.93
CA GLY A 86 20.19 27.81 -15.14
C GLY A 86 21.63 27.43 -14.77
N PRO A 87 22.40 26.87 -15.73
CA PRO A 87 23.82 26.59 -15.48
C PRO A 87 24.50 27.84 -14.94
N ASN A 88 25.34 27.65 -13.92
CA ASN A 88 26.08 28.72 -13.26
C ASN A 88 26.72 29.65 -14.32
N PRO A 89 26.50 30.98 -14.26
CA PRO A 89 27.04 31.92 -15.25
C PRO A 89 28.58 31.94 -15.35
N LEU A 90 29.30 31.38 -14.38
CA LEU A 90 30.76 31.18 -14.44
C LEU A 90 31.18 29.85 -15.11
N SER A 91 30.23 28.98 -15.46
CA SER A 91 30.52 27.71 -16.12
C SER A 91 30.71 27.91 -17.63
N CYS A 92 31.94 28.24 -18.04
CA CYS A 92 32.36 28.34 -19.45
C CYS A 92 32.30 27.00 -20.23
N LYS A 93 31.83 25.89 -19.63
CA LYS A 93 31.73 24.59 -20.30
C LYS A 93 30.44 24.51 -21.13
N LYS A 94 30.61 24.47 -22.47
CA LYS A 94 29.53 24.29 -23.44
C LYS A 94 28.74 22.99 -23.18
N LYS A 95 27.42 23.03 -23.34
CA LYS A 95 26.51 21.88 -23.23
C LYS A 95 26.92 20.80 -24.24
N LYS A 96 27.22 19.59 -23.76
CA LYS A 96 27.45 18.43 -24.64
C LYS A 96 26.13 18.00 -25.28
N LYS A 97 26.10 17.91 -26.62
CA LYS A 97 24.99 17.30 -27.37
C LYS A 97 25.13 15.77 -27.26
N GLN A 98 24.08 15.07 -26.85
CA GLN A 98 24.02 13.61 -26.98
C GLN A 98 23.71 13.30 -28.45
N ALA A 99 24.54 12.48 -29.10
CA ALA A 99 24.31 12.03 -30.46
C ALA A 99 23.16 11.02 -30.45
N THR A 100 22.05 11.37 -31.09
CA THR A 100 20.96 10.44 -31.36
C THR A 100 21.40 9.51 -32.49
N ASN A 101 21.88 8.30 -32.15
CA ASN A 101 22.02 7.23 -33.13
C ASN A 101 20.62 6.77 -33.51
N GLN A 102 20.08 7.26 -34.63
CA GLN A 102 18.99 6.60 -35.32
C GLN A 102 19.58 5.53 -36.24
N GLU A 103 19.63 4.29 -35.77
CA GLU A 103 19.85 3.14 -36.65
C GLU A 103 18.55 2.84 -37.42
N ILE A 104 18.64 3.00 -38.73
CA ILE A 104 17.67 2.53 -39.72
C ILE A 104 17.86 1.02 -39.83
N SER A 105 16.91 0.22 -39.33
CA SER A 105 16.81 -1.21 -39.67
C SER A 105 15.73 -1.42 -40.74
N ARG A 106 16.16 -1.54 -42.00
CA ARG A 106 15.42 -2.25 -43.04
C ARG A 106 15.29 -3.73 -42.65
N LYS A 107 14.09 -4.32 -42.69
CA LYS A 107 13.82 -5.62 -43.36
C LYS A 107 12.38 -6.13 -43.17
N LYS A 108 11.83 -6.54 -44.32
CA LYS A 108 10.72 -7.47 -44.63
C LYS A 108 9.30 -6.99 -44.37
#